data_AF-A0A1E1WRM1-F1
#
_entry.id   AF-A0A1E1WRM1-F1
#
_cell.length_a   1.000
_cell.length_b   1.000
_cell.length_c   1.000
_cell.angle_alpha   90.00
_cell.angle_beta   90.00
_cell.angle_gamma   90.00
#
_symmetry.space_group_name_H-M   'P 1'
#
loop_
_entity.id
_entity.type
_entity.pdbx_description
1 polymer ?
#
loop_
_entity_poly.entity_id
_entity_poly.type
_entity_poly.pdbx_seq_one_letter_code
_entity_poly.pdbx_strand_id
1 'polypeptide(L)'
;ANVFQYGSHEIPPARLTANVLAACSITELEAHMQQLLTTLRDSHKMFCAVVKIYFKWMGEFNGKMPYISAILTGRSRSCDVTSDVIKESQLKSLEKQKYIDLLDGVFQDYPTKDIYDVEDQISCFLRQCTDPKILSVTRSGWESWV
;
A
#
# COMPACT_ATOMS: atom_id res chain seq x y z
N ALA A 1 9.80 13.99 -20.99
CA ALA A 1 9.25 12.77 -20.37
C ALA A 1 9.73 12.75 -18.93
N ASN A 2 8.83 12.91 -17.95
CA ASN A 2 9.21 12.96 -16.54
C ASN A 2 9.55 11.53 -16.07
N VAL A 3 10.82 11.26 -15.81
CA VAL A 3 11.37 9.95 -15.42
C VAL A 3 10.97 9.54 -13.98
N PHE A 4 10.25 10.41 -13.26
CA PHE A 4 9.81 10.19 -11.89
C PHE A 4 8.32 10.44 -11.69
N GLN A 5 7.48 9.71 -12.43
CA GLN A 5 6.10 9.48 -11.95
C GLN A 5 6.17 8.46 -10.81
N TYR A 6 6.38 8.96 -9.60
CA TYR A 6 6.49 8.16 -8.39
C TYR A 6 5.27 7.25 -8.17
N GLY A 7 5.51 5.95 -7.99
CA GLY A 7 4.56 4.98 -7.46
C GLY A 7 3.56 4.36 -8.44
N SER A 8 3.61 4.67 -9.74
CA SER A 8 2.62 4.15 -10.71
C SER A 8 2.93 2.76 -11.28
N HIS A 9 4.08 2.16 -10.93
CA HIS A 9 4.53 0.88 -11.51
C HIS A 9 4.88 -0.18 -10.47
N GLU A 10 4.93 0.16 -9.18
CA GLU A 10 5.31 -0.78 -8.14
C GLU A 10 4.06 -1.23 -7.38
N ILE A 11 3.79 -2.53 -7.43
CA ILE A 11 2.70 -3.16 -6.70
C ILE A 11 2.97 -3.22 -5.18
N PRO A 12 4.18 -3.55 -4.69
CA PRO A 12 4.42 -3.56 -3.24
C PRO A 12 4.45 -2.11 -2.69
N PRO A 13 3.70 -1.82 -1.62
CA PRO A 13 3.58 -0.47 -1.07
C PRO A 13 4.83 -0.03 -0.29
N ALA A 14 5.65 -0.98 0.17
CA ALA A 14 6.95 -0.73 0.76
C ALA A 14 7.93 -1.87 0.43
N ARG A 15 9.22 -1.60 0.56
CA ARG A 15 10.28 -2.59 0.37
C ARG A 15 10.52 -3.36 1.66
N LEU A 16 9.89 -4.54 1.77
CA LEU A 16 10.15 -5.53 2.83
C LEU A 16 10.66 -6.82 2.17
N THR A 17 11.95 -6.86 1.87
CA THR A 17 12.60 -7.99 1.20
C THR A 17 13.12 -9.02 2.21
N ALA A 18 13.56 -10.17 1.70
CA ALA A 18 14.06 -11.27 2.53
C ALA A 18 15.19 -10.83 3.49
N ASN A 19 16.10 -9.96 3.07
CA ASN A 19 17.19 -9.53 3.97
C ASN A 19 16.71 -8.61 5.09
N VAL A 20 15.70 -7.76 4.82
CA VAL A 20 15.09 -6.92 5.85
C VAL A 20 14.37 -7.79 6.87
N LEU A 21 13.61 -8.79 6.41
CA LEU A 21 12.91 -9.72 7.29
C LEU A 21 13.87 -10.64 8.06
N ALA A 22 14.99 -11.05 7.45
CA ALA A 22 15.99 -11.90 8.12
C ALA A 22 16.64 -11.20 9.33
N ALA A 23 16.68 -9.87 9.34
CA ALA A 23 17.22 -9.07 10.43
C ALA A 23 16.19 -8.75 11.53
N CYS A 24 14.92 -9.16 11.39
CA CYS A 24 13.84 -8.75 12.28
C CYS A 24 12.93 -9.92 12.70
N SER A 25 12.35 -9.84 13.90
CA SER A 25 11.24 -10.72 14.27
C SER A 25 9.97 -10.23 13.56
N ILE A 26 9.38 -11.07 12.69
CA ILE A 26 8.16 -10.72 11.94
C ILE A 26 7.02 -10.35 12.90
N THR A 27 6.88 -11.09 14.00
CA THR A 27 5.84 -10.83 15.01
C THR A 27 6.04 -9.47 15.70
N GLU A 28 7.27 -9.09 16.00
CA GLU A 28 7.55 -7.78 16.60
C GLU A 28 7.35 -6.64 15.60
N LEU A 29 7.74 -6.84 14.34
CA LEU A 29 7.51 -5.89 13.26
C LEU A 29 6.00 -5.64 13.09
N GLU A 30 5.22 -6.70 12.98
CA GLU A 30 3.77 -6.63 12.85
C GLU A 30 3.14 -5.89 14.03
N ALA A 31 3.48 -6.27 15.27
CA ALA A 31 2.95 -5.62 16.46
C ALA A 31 3.29 -4.13 16.52
N HIS A 32 4.52 -3.75 16.16
CA HIS A 32 4.93 -2.35 16.12
C HIS A 32 4.19 -1.58 15.02
N MET A 33 4.03 -2.16 13.83
CA MET A 33 3.26 -1.55 12.76
C MET A 33 1.78 -1.36 13.12
N GLN A 34 1.18 -2.33 13.82
CA GLN A 34 -0.17 -2.22 14.35
C GLN A 34 -0.29 -1.08 15.37
N GLN A 35 0.68 -0.92 16.28
CA GLN A 35 0.71 0.20 17.23
C GLN A 35 0.81 1.57 16.54
N LEU A 36 1.68 1.68 15.53
CA LEU A 36 1.86 2.91 14.76
C LEU A 36 0.58 3.27 13.98
N LEU A 37 -0.03 2.30 13.30
CA LEU A 37 -1.27 2.53 12.57
C LEU A 37 -2.41 2.89 13.53
N THR A 38 -2.51 2.23 14.68
CA THR A 38 -3.50 2.58 15.73
C THR A 38 -3.36 4.04 16.15
N THR A 39 -2.14 4.48 16.46
CA THR A 39 -1.85 5.87 16.84
C THR A 39 -2.25 6.86 15.73
N LEU A 40 -2.00 6.51 14.47
CA LEU A 40 -2.40 7.32 13.32
C LEU A 40 -3.93 7.36 13.14
N ARG A 41 -4.64 6.24 13.36
CA ARG A 41 -6.11 6.18 13.29
C ARG A 41 -6.77 6.99 14.40
N ASP A 42 -6.24 6.91 15.62
CA ASP A 42 -6.73 7.68 16.77
C ASP A 42 -6.63 9.18 16.54
N SER A 43 -5.58 9.61 15.83
CA SER A 43 -5.32 11.01 15.49
C SER A 43 -5.69 11.39 14.05
N HIS A 44 -6.47 10.58 13.33
CA HIS A 44 -6.66 10.70 11.87
C HIS A 44 -7.14 12.08 11.42
N LYS A 45 -8.03 12.74 12.17
CA LYS A 45 -8.54 14.09 11.80
C LYS A 45 -7.42 15.12 11.78
N MET A 46 -6.57 15.10 12.81
CA MET A 46 -5.42 15.99 12.91
C MET A 46 -4.39 15.65 11.85
N PHE A 47 -4.07 14.37 11.67
CA PHE A 47 -3.13 13.91 10.64
C PHE A 47 -3.59 14.32 9.24
N CYS A 48 -4.86 14.07 8.87
CA CYS A 48 -5.41 14.49 7.60
C CYS A 48 -5.37 16.02 7.41
N ALA A 49 -5.59 16.81 8.47
CA ALA A 49 -5.48 18.26 8.37
C ALA A 49 -4.03 18.71 8.08
N VAL A 50 -3.06 18.11 8.77
CA VAL A 50 -1.63 18.39 8.54
C VAL A 50 -1.21 18.01 7.12
N VAL A 51 -1.59 16.82 6.65
CA VAL A 51 -1.29 16.36 5.28
C VAL A 51 -1.93 17.29 4.24
N LYS A 52 -3.17 17.73 4.44
CA LYS A 52 -3.84 18.70 3.55
C LYS A 52 -3.09 20.02 3.46
N ILE A 53 -2.64 20.54 4.60
CA ILE A 53 -1.83 21.77 4.62
C ILE A 53 -0.55 21.53 3.84
N TYR A 54 0.18 20.45 4.14
CA TYR A 54 1.44 20.15 3.47
C TYR A 54 1.30 20.02 1.94
N PHE A 55 0.29 19.28 1.46
CA PHE A 55 0.02 19.15 0.03
C PHE A 55 -0.39 20.47 -0.63
N LYS A 56 -1.18 21.30 0.05
CA LYS A 56 -1.52 22.64 -0.44
C LYS A 56 -0.25 23.49 -0.67
N TRP A 57 0.74 23.37 0.20
CA TRP A 57 2.02 24.10 0.07
C TRP A 57 2.92 23.54 -1.02
N MET A 58 2.92 22.22 -1.22
CA MET A 58 3.74 21.53 -2.23
C MET A 58 3.21 21.68 -3.67
N GLY A 59 1.99 22.18 -3.85
CA GLY A 59 1.39 22.42 -5.17
C GLY A 59 0.90 21.14 -5.90
N GLU A 60 1.01 19.98 -5.26
CA GLU A 60 0.45 18.73 -5.77
C GLU A 60 -0.63 18.16 -4.82
N PHE A 61 -1.33 17.09 -5.23
CA PHE A 61 -1.90 16.07 -4.34
C PHE A 61 -3.31 16.21 -3.72
N ASN A 62 -4.28 16.89 -4.35
CA ASN A 62 -5.69 16.71 -3.92
C ASN A 62 -6.22 15.28 -4.15
N GLY A 63 -5.76 14.59 -5.20
CA GLY A 63 -6.27 13.27 -5.58
C GLY A 63 -5.91 12.11 -4.63
N LYS A 64 -4.89 12.27 -3.76
CA LYS A 64 -4.46 11.17 -2.86
C LYS A 64 -5.09 11.21 -1.46
N MET A 65 -5.70 12.34 -1.11
CA MET A 65 -6.38 12.49 0.18
C MET A 65 -7.50 11.47 0.43
N PRO A 66 -8.31 11.07 -0.58
CA PRO A 66 -9.28 9.99 -0.42
C PRO A 66 -8.64 8.68 0.06
N TYR A 67 -7.53 8.26 -0.55
CA TYR A 67 -6.82 7.03 -0.16
C TYR A 67 -6.27 7.10 1.26
N ILE A 68 -5.62 8.21 1.62
CA ILE A 68 -5.07 8.42 2.97
C ILE A 68 -6.20 8.37 4.01
N SER A 69 -7.30 9.08 3.76
CA SER A 69 -8.47 9.07 4.64
C SER A 69 -9.09 7.69 4.76
N ALA A 70 -9.17 6.93 3.66
CA ALA A 70 -9.72 5.59 3.65
C ALA A 70 -8.88 4.61 4.49
N ILE A 71 -7.55 4.62 4.34
CA ILE A 71 -6.64 3.83 5.20
C ILE A 71 -6.82 4.19 6.67
N LEU A 72 -6.78 5.48 7.02
CA LEU A 72 -6.85 5.94 8.42
C LEU A 72 -8.23 5.72 9.07
N THR A 73 -9.28 5.58 8.27
CA THR A 73 -10.62 5.25 8.76
C THR A 73 -10.92 3.75 8.71
N GLY A 74 -9.97 2.93 8.25
CA GLY A 74 -10.16 1.49 8.08
C GLY A 74 -11.05 1.10 6.91
N ARG A 75 -11.37 2.02 5.99
CA ARG A 75 -12.25 1.74 4.84
C ARG A 75 -11.54 1.14 3.64
N SER A 76 -10.21 1.07 3.67
CA SER A 76 -9.41 0.43 2.63
C SER A 76 -8.19 -0.24 3.23
N ARG A 77 -7.72 -1.28 2.56
CA ARG A 77 -6.41 -1.89 2.77
C ARG A 77 -5.43 -1.38 1.72
N SER A 78 -4.16 -1.75 1.85
CA SER A 78 -3.14 -1.37 0.87
C SER A 78 -3.43 -1.95 -0.52
N CYS A 79 -3.92 -3.19 -0.60
CA CYS A 79 -4.22 -3.84 -1.88
C CYS A 79 -5.37 -3.12 -2.63
N ASP A 80 -6.36 -2.62 -1.90
CA ASP A 80 -7.50 -1.89 -2.47
C ASP A 80 -7.02 -0.59 -3.12
N VAL A 81 -6.18 0.16 -2.39
CA VAL A 81 -5.55 1.39 -2.90
C VAL A 81 -4.69 1.10 -4.13
N THR A 82 -3.86 0.06 -4.09
CA THR A 82 -3.02 -0.32 -5.25
C THR A 82 -3.88 -0.69 -6.46
N SER A 83 -4.95 -1.45 -6.27
CA SER A 83 -5.90 -1.78 -7.34
C SER A 83 -6.50 -0.52 -7.97
N ASP A 84 -6.98 0.42 -7.15
CA ASP A 84 -7.60 1.65 -7.65
C ASP A 84 -6.61 2.53 -8.41
N VAL A 85 -5.39 2.67 -7.89
CA VAL A 85 -4.30 3.39 -8.57
C VAL A 85 -3.94 2.72 -9.91
N ILE A 86 -3.92 1.39 -9.99
CA ILE A 86 -3.68 0.66 -11.25
C ILE A 86 -4.79 0.93 -12.25
N LYS A 87 -6.06 0.91 -11.82
CA LYS A 87 -7.22 1.20 -12.68
C LYS A 87 -7.13 2.61 -13.27
N GLU A 88 -6.73 3.59 -12.46
CA GLU A 88 -6.57 5.00 -12.83
C GLU A 88 -5.27 5.30 -13.62
N SER A 89 -4.32 4.37 -13.65
CA SER A 89 -3.01 4.57 -14.30
C SER A 89 -3.10 4.70 -15.83
N GLN A 90 -1.99 5.07 -16.46
CA GLN A 90 -1.85 5.13 -17.94
C GLN A 90 -1.38 3.79 -18.55
N LEU A 91 -1.35 2.71 -17.77
CA LEU A 91 -0.96 1.38 -18.25
C LEU A 91 -1.91 0.88 -19.35
N LYS A 92 -1.41 0.00 -20.22
CA LYS A 92 -2.25 -0.63 -21.25
C LYS A 92 -3.30 -1.53 -20.58
N SER A 93 -4.50 -1.61 -21.15
CA SER A 93 -5.62 -2.35 -20.53
C SER A 93 -5.28 -3.81 -20.19
N LEU A 94 -4.52 -4.49 -21.05
CA LEU A 94 -4.09 -5.87 -20.80
C LEU A 94 -3.13 -5.99 -19.61
N GLU A 95 -2.25 -5.00 -19.42
CA GLU A 95 -1.30 -4.96 -18.32
C GLU A 95 -1.99 -4.63 -17.00
N LYS A 96 -2.93 -3.67 -17.02
CA LYS A 96 -3.82 -3.38 -15.89
C LYS A 96 -4.52 -4.64 -15.42
N GLN A 97 -5.17 -5.37 -16.33
CA GLN A 97 -5.91 -6.58 -15.99
C GLN A 97 -5.01 -7.63 -15.33
N LYS A 98 -3.81 -7.85 -15.88
CA LYS A 98 -2.84 -8.79 -15.28
C LYS A 98 -2.49 -8.45 -13.84
N TYR A 99 -2.29 -7.17 -13.52
CA TYR A 99 -1.97 -6.76 -12.15
C TYR A 99 -3.18 -6.84 -11.21
N ILE A 100 -4.38 -6.54 -11.69
CA ILE A 100 -5.61 -6.73 -10.91
C ILE A 100 -5.84 -8.22 -10.63
N ASP A 101 -5.75 -9.08 -11.65
CA ASP A 101 -5.90 -10.54 -11.49
C ASP A 101 -4.87 -11.11 -10.51
N LEU A 102 -3.64 -10.58 -10.54
CA LEU A 102 -2.59 -10.94 -9.58
C LEU A 102 -2.99 -10.56 -8.15
N LEU A 103 -3.45 -9.33 -7.92
CA LEU A 103 -3.89 -8.87 -6.61
C LEU A 103 -5.08 -9.70 -6.11
N ASP A 104 -6.09 -9.89 -6.95
CA ASP A 104 -7.28 -10.68 -6.63
C ASP A 104 -6.89 -12.12 -6.27
N GLY A 105 -5.96 -12.74 -7.01
CA GLY A 105 -5.48 -14.09 -6.74
C GLY A 105 -4.64 -14.20 -5.45
N VAL A 106 -3.89 -13.16 -5.08
CA VAL A 106 -3.09 -13.13 -3.85
C VAL A 106 -3.97 -12.88 -2.63
N PHE A 107 -5.02 -12.06 -2.74
CA PHE A 107 -5.87 -11.65 -1.61
C PHE A 107 -7.27 -12.27 -1.62
N GLN A 108 -7.53 -13.29 -2.44
CA GLN A 108 -8.82 -13.98 -2.54
C GLN A 108 -9.37 -14.52 -1.20
N ASP A 109 -8.48 -14.82 -0.25
CA ASP A 109 -8.81 -15.35 1.07
C ASP A 109 -9.13 -14.27 2.10
N TYR A 110 -8.92 -12.99 1.77
CA TYR A 110 -9.24 -11.90 2.67
C TYR A 110 -10.72 -11.48 2.53
N PRO A 111 -11.49 -11.42 3.63
CA PRO A 111 -12.88 -11.00 3.57
C PRO A 111 -13.01 -9.50 3.25
N THR A 112 -14.03 -9.15 2.48
CA THR A 112 -14.43 -7.75 2.30
C THR A 112 -15.17 -7.27 3.54
N LYS A 113 -14.73 -6.14 4.11
CA LYS A 113 -15.35 -5.48 5.27
C LYS A 113 -15.63 -4.02 4.95
N ASP A 114 -16.67 -3.45 5.56
CA ASP A 114 -16.93 -2.00 5.48
C ASP A 114 -15.87 -1.20 6.25
N ILE A 115 -15.43 -1.75 7.39
CA ILE A 115 -14.37 -1.20 8.23
C ILE A 115 -13.46 -2.36 8.65
N TYR A 116 -12.23 -2.32 8.18
CA TYR A 116 -11.14 -3.19 8.60
C TYR A 116 -10.59 -2.75 9.95
N ASP A 117 -10.23 -3.71 10.78
CA ASP A 117 -9.41 -3.46 11.96
C ASP A 117 -7.95 -3.22 11.56
N VAL A 118 -7.13 -2.86 12.55
CA VAL A 118 -5.71 -2.57 12.31
C VAL A 118 -4.93 -3.84 11.94
N GLU A 119 -5.31 -4.98 12.51
CA GLU A 119 -4.68 -6.28 12.25
C GLU A 119 -4.87 -6.69 10.79
N ASP A 120 -6.10 -6.63 10.26
CA ASP A 120 -6.45 -6.87 8.86
C ASP A 120 -5.60 -6.01 7.92
N GLN A 121 -5.49 -4.71 8.21
CA GLN A 121 -4.80 -3.76 7.35
C GLN A 121 -3.29 -3.99 7.34
N ILE A 122 -2.69 -4.28 8.50
CA ILE A 122 -1.25 -4.55 8.60
C ILE A 122 -0.92 -5.92 8.01
N SER A 123 -1.72 -6.95 8.28
CA SER A 123 -1.53 -8.29 7.70
C SER A 123 -1.60 -8.23 6.16
N CYS A 124 -2.59 -7.51 5.62
CA CYS A 124 -2.71 -7.27 4.18
C CYS A 124 -1.47 -6.55 3.62
N PHE A 125 -1.03 -5.48 4.29
CA PHE A 125 0.14 -4.71 3.90
C PHE A 125 1.41 -5.56 3.88
N LEU A 126 1.67 -6.32 4.94
CA LEU A 126 2.84 -7.19 5.05
C LEU A 126 2.83 -8.25 3.97
N ARG A 127 1.69 -8.90 3.73
CA ARG A 127 1.55 -9.85 2.62
C ARG A 127 1.82 -9.20 1.28
N GLN A 128 1.29 -8.00 1.03
CA GLN A 128 1.53 -7.29 -0.23
C GLN A 128 3.01 -6.98 -0.48
N CYS A 129 3.76 -6.68 0.59
CA CYS A 129 5.17 -6.37 0.49
C CYS A 129 6.06 -7.62 0.32
N THR A 130 5.56 -8.80 0.68
CA THR A 130 6.39 -10.01 0.86
C THR A 130 5.97 -11.19 -0.02
N ASP A 131 4.77 -11.14 -0.63
CA ASP A 131 4.29 -12.24 -1.46
C ASP A 131 5.20 -12.42 -2.71
N PRO A 132 5.76 -13.62 -2.92
CA PRO A 132 6.67 -13.87 -4.04
C PRO A 132 6.06 -13.56 -5.42
N LYS A 133 4.75 -13.74 -5.60
CA LYS A 133 4.08 -13.43 -6.87
C LYS A 133 4.05 -11.92 -7.13
N ILE A 134 3.85 -11.11 -6.08
CA ILE A 134 3.90 -9.65 -6.18
C ILE A 134 5.34 -9.19 -6.42
N LEU A 135 6.29 -9.75 -5.67
CA LEU A 135 7.70 -9.41 -5.82
C LEU A 135 8.28 -9.78 -7.19
N SER A 136 7.74 -10.81 -7.84
CA SER A 136 8.16 -11.29 -9.16
C SER A 136 7.88 -10.31 -10.31
N VAL A 137 6.95 -9.37 -10.12
CA VAL A 137 6.54 -8.40 -11.15
C VAL A 137 7.06 -6.97 -10.89
N THR A 138 7.88 -6.80 -9.85
CA THR A 138 8.62 -5.55 -9.61
C THR A 138 9.66 -5.32 -10.71
N ARG A 139 10.04 -4.06 -10.95
CA ARG A 139 11.11 -3.77 -11.93
C ARG A 139 12.45 -4.32 -11.45
N SER A 140 13.35 -4.64 -12.40
CA SER A 140 14.67 -5.19 -12.10
C SER A 140 15.49 -4.38 -11.08
N GLY A 141 15.44 -3.05 -11.16
CA GLY A 141 16.13 -2.15 -10.24
C GLY A 141 15.51 -2.04 -8.83
N TRP A 142 14.39 -2.72 -8.57
CA TRP A 142 13.81 -2.82 -7.23
C TRP A 142 14.55 -3.86 -6.38
N GLU A 143 15.18 -4.84 -7.03
CA GLU A 143 15.98 -5.90 -6.38
C GLU A 143 15.21 -6.64 -5.29
N SER A 144 14.09 -7.27 -5.64
CA SER A 144 13.20 -7.92 -4.67
C SER A 144 13.80 -9.10 -3.93
N TRP A 145 14.91 -9.63 -4.43
CA TRP A 145 15.71 -10.68 -3.80
C TRP A 145 16.72 -10.15 -2.76
N VAL A 146 16.94 -8.83 -2.71
CA VAL A 146 17.84 -8.16 -1.75
C VAL A 146 17.03 -7.48 -0.66
#